data_AF-A0A924YN18-F1
#
_entry.id   AF-A0A924YN18-F1
#
_cell.length_a   1.000
_cell.length_b   1.000
_cell.length_c   1.000
_cell.angle_alpha   90.00
_cell.angle_beta   90.00
_cell.angle_gamma   90.00
#
_symmetry.space_group_name_H-M   'P 1'
#
loop_
_entity.id
_entity.type
_entity.pdbx_description
1 polymer ?
#
loop_
_entity_poly.entity_id
_entity_poly.type
_entity_poly.pdbx_seq_one_letter_code
_entity_poly.pdbx_strand_id
1 'polypeptide(L)'
;MMPESEILRDLWYMAVPGRQLKRGQMLGKILLGQSLVLGRDANGEVFALRDICPHRGIPLSHGQFDGREIECCYHGWRFHCGGGCTHIPSLLPDQKFDLTRVFVTRYPCREVQGNVWVFLPEDERRFPDPLPEIPVVPGVEACHYRLVERALFPCSIDHAVVGLMDPAHGPFVHRSWWWRSRRSMHQKSKAFAPSHLGFTMVRHKPSSNSKAYKLLGGEVSTEIRFELPSTRIESIVAG
;
A
#
# COMPACT_ATOMS: atom_id res chain seq x y z
N MET A 1 -0.87 -11.18 20.83
CA MET A 1 0.28 -12.02 20.47
C MET A 1 0.36 -12.06 18.96
N MET A 2 1.35 -11.40 18.35
CA MET A 2 1.98 -11.78 17.07
C MET A 2 3.38 -11.17 17.04
N PRO A 3 4.41 -11.91 17.51
CA PRO A 3 5.82 -11.55 17.37
C PRO A 3 6.36 -11.84 15.95
N GLU A 4 5.52 -12.19 14.97
CA GLU A 4 5.94 -12.74 13.67
C GLU A 4 6.12 -11.69 12.55
N SER A 5 5.92 -10.39 12.82
CA SER A 5 5.93 -9.35 11.78
C SER A 5 7.23 -8.55 11.66
N GLU A 6 8.32 -8.94 12.34
CA GLU A 6 9.57 -8.16 12.35
C GLU A 6 10.20 -8.11 10.95
N ILE A 7 10.18 -9.21 10.18
CA ILE A 7 10.67 -9.25 8.79
C ILE A 7 9.87 -8.36 7.82
N LEU A 8 8.69 -7.90 8.24
CA LEU A 8 7.78 -7.06 7.45
C LEU A 8 7.88 -5.58 7.83
N ARG A 9 8.79 -5.23 8.73
CA ARG A 9 9.17 -3.87 9.12
C ARG A 9 10.37 -3.40 8.28
N ASP A 10 10.66 -2.11 8.35
CA ASP A 10 11.63 -1.42 7.49
C ASP A 10 11.35 -1.56 5.98
N LEU A 11 10.06 -1.63 5.63
CA LEU A 11 9.58 -1.76 4.26
C LEU A 11 8.56 -0.69 3.90
N TRP A 12 8.47 -0.42 2.59
CA TRP A 12 7.45 0.45 2.00
C TRP A 12 6.17 -0.33 1.70
N TYR A 13 5.03 0.20 2.17
CA TYR A 13 3.71 -0.33 1.88
C TYR A 13 2.94 0.62 0.98
N MET A 14 2.37 0.10 -0.11
CA MET A 14 1.39 0.85 -0.89
C MET A 14 0.12 1.00 -0.05
N ALA A 15 -0.18 2.22 0.37
CA ALA A 15 -1.29 2.48 1.28
C ALA A 15 -2.61 2.70 0.53
N VAL A 16 -2.59 3.62 -0.44
CA VAL A 16 -3.73 3.99 -1.29
C VAL A 16 -3.24 4.57 -2.62
N PRO A 17 -4.04 4.49 -3.71
CA PRO A 17 -3.83 5.30 -4.90
C PRO A 17 -3.88 6.78 -4.52
N GLY A 18 -2.94 7.57 -5.04
CA GLY A 18 -2.79 9.00 -4.74
C GLY A 18 -4.06 9.82 -4.96
N ARG A 19 -4.81 9.49 -6.02
CA ARG A 19 -6.09 10.13 -6.35
C ARG A 19 -7.21 9.90 -5.33
N GLN A 20 -7.10 8.89 -4.47
CA GLN A 20 -8.06 8.67 -3.39
C GLN A 20 -7.90 9.72 -2.29
N LEU A 21 -6.69 10.24 -2.12
CA LEU A 21 -6.36 11.24 -1.11
C LEU A 21 -6.31 12.62 -1.75
N LYS A 22 -7.47 13.26 -1.87
CA LYS A 22 -7.55 14.62 -2.44
C LYS A 22 -6.95 15.64 -1.47
N ARG A 23 -6.55 16.80 -2.01
CA ARG A 23 -6.09 17.95 -1.22
C ARG A 23 -7.12 18.31 -0.15
N GLY A 24 -6.66 18.53 1.08
CA GLY A 24 -7.50 18.83 2.24
C GLY A 24 -8.32 17.66 2.76
N GLN A 25 -8.04 16.43 2.32
CA GLN A 25 -8.71 15.23 2.83
C GLN A 25 -7.77 14.34 3.61
N MET A 26 -8.35 13.60 4.56
CA MET A 26 -7.69 12.54 5.31
C MET A 26 -8.55 11.28 5.35
N LEU A 27 -7.93 10.13 5.60
CA LEU A 27 -8.59 8.85 5.80
C LEU A 27 -7.83 7.96 6.78
N GLY A 28 -8.55 7.10 7.50
CA GLY A 28 -7.97 6.03 8.31
C GLY A 28 -7.55 4.84 7.47
N LYS A 29 -6.41 4.22 7.79
CA LYS A 29 -5.87 3.03 7.12
C LYS A 29 -5.11 2.17 8.13
N ILE A 30 -5.30 0.85 8.05
CA ILE A 30 -4.49 -0.11 8.81
C ILE A 30 -3.47 -0.74 7.84
N LEU A 31 -2.18 -0.67 8.18
CA LEU A 31 -1.08 -1.33 7.47
C LEU A 31 -0.25 -2.14 8.47
N LEU A 32 -0.04 -3.43 8.22
CA LEU A 32 0.68 -4.33 9.14
C LEU A 32 0.17 -4.24 10.60
N GLY A 33 -1.15 -4.15 10.78
CA GLY A 33 -1.77 -3.98 12.11
C GLY A 33 -1.63 -2.58 12.73
N GLN A 34 -0.88 -1.66 12.10
CA GLN A 34 -0.71 -0.29 12.54
C GLN A 34 -1.84 0.61 12.00
N SER A 35 -2.61 1.23 12.90
CA SER A 35 -3.61 2.24 12.53
C SER A 35 -2.93 3.57 12.21
N LEU A 36 -3.22 4.10 11.02
CA LEU A 36 -2.66 5.31 10.45
C LEU A 36 -3.76 6.26 9.96
N VAL A 37 -3.56 7.56 10.13
CA VAL A 37 -4.29 8.59 9.40
C VAL A 37 -3.39 9.08 8.28
N LEU A 38 -3.88 8.96 7.05
CA LEU A 38 -3.22 9.47 5.85
C LEU A 38 -3.94 10.72 5.42
N GLY A 39 -3.20 11.77 5.03
CA GLY A 39 -3.81 13.00 4.53
C GLY A 39 -2.99 13.65 3.43
N ARG A 40 -3.62 14.57 2.72
CA ARG A 40 -2.95 15.49 1.79
C ARG A 40 -3.24 16.91 2.22
N ASP A 41 -2.20 17.65 2.56
CA ASP A 41 -2.32 19.02 3.03
C ASP A 41 -2.79 19.98 1.92
N ALA A 42 -3.01 21.24 2.27
CA ALA A 42 -3.43 22.28 1.34
C ALA A 42 -2.40 22.57 0.23
N ASN A 43 -1.12 22.29 0.47
CA ASN A 43 -0.05 22.43 -0.53
C ASN A 43 -0.02 21.26 -1.52
N GLY A 44 -0.63 20.13 -1.16
CA GLY A 44 -0.65 18.91 -1.95
C GLY A 44 0.34 17.85 -1.47
N GLU A 45 1.03 18.07 -0.35
CA GLU A 45 1.98 17.15 0.25
C GLU A 45 1.23 16.06 1.03
N VAL A 46 1.67 14.81 0.87
CA VAL A 46 1.10 13.68 1.62
C VAL A 46 1.75 13.56 2.99
N PHE A 47 0.95 13.18 3.99
CA PHE A 47 1.43 12.86 5.33
C PHE A 47 0.80 11.56 5.84
N ALA A 48 1.49 10.91 6.78
CA ALA A 48 1.02 9.73 7.49
C ALA A 48 1.37 9.88 8.98
N LEU A 49 0.36 9.82 9.84
CA LEU A 49 0.51 9.84 11.29
C LEU A 49 -0.11 8.58 11.89
N ARG A 50 0.31 8.21 13.10
CA ARG A 50 -0.40 7.20 13.88
C ARG A 50 -1.82 7.67 14.15
N ASP A 51 -2.81 6.82 13.92
CA ASP A 51 -4.22 7.20 14.09
C ASP A 51 -4.66 7.13 15.56
N ILE A 52 -3.97 7.88 16.41
CA ILE A 52 -4.20 7.85 17.85
C ILE A 52 -3.89 9.23 18.46
N CYS A 53 -4.91 9.86 19.03
CA CYS A 53 -4.72 11.09 19.80
C CYS A 53 -3.98 10.74 21.10
N PRO A 54 -2.82 11.35 21.41
CA PRO A 54 -2.03 11.04 22.60
C PRO A 54 -2.73 11.40 23.91
N HIS A 55 -3.83 12.16 23.87
CA HIS A 55 -4.62 12.47 25.05
C HIS A 55 -5.38 11.24 25.60
N ARG A 56 -6.22 10.60 24.78
CA ARG A 56 -7.10 9.49 25.22
C ARG A 56 -7.28 8.36 24.19
N GLY A 57 -6.41 8.29 23.19
CA GLY A 57 -6.42 7.17 22.25
C GLY A 57 -7.48 7.25 21.14
N ILE A 58 -8.17 8.38 20.98
CA ILE A 58 -9.19 8.55 19.95
C ILE A 58 -8.54 8.63 18.56
N PRO A 59 -9.06 7.90 17.55
CA PRO A 59 -8.59 8.02 16.17
C PRO A 59 -8.71 9.46 15.64
N LEU A 60 -7.60 9.99 15.15
CA LEU A 60 -7.53 11.33 14.55
C LEU A 60 -8.23 11.39 13.19
N SER A 61 -8.33 10.26 12.49
CA SER A 61 -9.07 10.13 11.23
C SER A 61 -10.58 10.40 11.37
N HIS A 62 -11.12 10.34 12.59
CA HIS A 62 -12.49 10.72 12.92
C HIS A 62 -12.63 12.21 13.34
N GLY A 63 -11.52 12.96 13.33
CA GLY A 63 -11.47 14.38 13.61
C GLY A 63 -11.90 15.25 12.42
N GLN A 64 -11.61 16.55 12.52
CA GLN A 64 -11.74 17.49 11.42
C GLN A 64 -10.36 17.87 10.89
N PHE A 65 -10.27 18.10 9.58
CA PHE A 65 -9.03 18.52 8.93
C PHE A 65 -9.31 19.72 8.04
N ASP A 66 -8.58 20.81 8.27
CA ASP A 66 -8.74 22.07 7.52
C ASP A 66 -7.74 22.22 6.36
N GLY A 67 -6.93 21.17 6.12
CA GLY A 67 -5.83 21.19 5.15
C GLY A 67 -4.47 21.53 5.75
N ARG A 68 -4.38 21.90 7.04
CA ARG A 68 -3.14 22.24 7.73
C ARG A 68 -3.00 21.50 9.06
N GLU A 69 -4.10 21.43 9.82
CA GLU A 69 -4.15 20.81 11.14
C GLU A 69 -5.33 19.85 11.26
N ILE A 70 -5.10 18.77 12.03
CA ILE A 70 -6.15 17.83 12.42
C ILE A 70 -6.63 18.21 13.82
N GLU A 71 -7.91 18.50 13.95
CA GLU A 71 -8.59 18.68 15.22
C GLU A 71 -9.22 17.35 15.68
N CYS A 72 -8.77 16.84 16.83
CA CYS A 72 -9.32 15.63 17.43
C CYS A 72 -10.78 15.84 17.85
N CYS A 73 -11.68 14.94 17.43
CA CYS A 73 -13.11 15.03 17.67
C CYS A 73 -13.54 14.91 19.15
N TYR A 74 -12.62 14.58 20.05
CA TYR A 74 -12.98 14.41 21.46
C TYR A 74 -12.85 15.71 22.28
N HIS A 75 -11.67 16.32 22.28
CA HIS A 75 -11.38 17.50 23.10
C HIS A 75 -10.78 18.66 22.29
N GLY A 76 -10.81 18.58 20.96
CA GLY A 76 -10.34 19.64 20.08
C GLY A 76 -8.82 19.88 20.11
N TRP A 77 -8.03 18.91 20.58
CA TRP A 77 -6.56 19.01 20.47
C TRP A 77 -6.19 19.03 18.99
N ARG A 78 -5.36 20.00 18.60
CA ARG A 78 -4.95 20.18 17.20
C ARG A 78 -3.51 19.74 17.00
N PHE A 79 -3.26 19.12 15.85
CA PHE A 79 -1.96 18.65 15.43
C PHE A 79 -1.68 19.08 14.00
N HIS A 80 -0.51 19.65 13.73
CA HIS A 80 -0.10 19.93 12.35
C HIS A 80 0.21 18.62 11.60
N CYS A 81 0.31 18.66 10.27
CA CYS A 81 0.56 17.47 9.42
C CYS A 81 1.89 16.72 9.72
N GLY A 82 2.78 17.31 10.52
CA GLY A 82 4.01 16.68 11.01
C GLY A 82 3.84 15.94 12.33
N GLY A 83 2.66 16.01 12.96
CA GLY A 83 2.29 15.29 14.18
C GLY A 83 2.44 16.07 15.48
N GLY A 84 3.08 17.23 15.50
CA GLY A 84 3.21 18.04 16.72
C GLY A 84 1.91 18.72 17.11
N CYS A 85 1.65 18.82 18.41
CA CYS A 85 0.48 19.52 18.94
C CYS A 85 0.64 21.02 18.81
N THR A 86 -0.38 21.69 18.27
CA THR A 86 -0.38 23.14 18.06
C THR A 86 -1.35 23.87 18.97
N HIS A 87 -2.37 23.18 19.48
CA HIS A 87 -3.39 23.80 20.32
C HIS A 87 -4.09 22.78 21.23
N ILE A 88 -4.29 23.16 22.49
CA ILE A 88 -5.10 22.42 23.48
C ILE A 88 -6.16 23.40 24.01
N PRO A 89 -7.45 23.24 23.64
CA PRO A 89 -8.48 24.22 23.98
C PRO A 89 -8.69 24.47 25.47
N SER A 90 -8.37 23.49 26.32
CA SER A 90 -8.56 23.58 27.77
C SER A 90 -7.41 24.24 28.51
N LEU A 91 -6.29 24.58 27.84
CA LEU A 91 -5.18 25.29 28.48
C LEU A 91 -5.53 26.77 28.65
N LEU A 92 -5.46 27.24 29.89
CA LEU A 92 -5.62 28.66 30.20
C LEU A 92 -4.32 29.42 29.93
N PRO A 93 -4.38 30.74 29.62
CA PRO A 93 -3.20 31.54 29.30
C PRO A 93 -2.11 31.57 30.39
N ASP A 94 -2.49 31.39 31.65
CA ASP A 94 -1.60 31.35 32.81
C ASP A 94 -0.97 29.97 33.06
N GLN A 95 -1.48 28.93 32.40
CA GLN A 95 -0.92 27.58 32.48
C GLN A 95 0.28 27.42 31.54
N LYS A 96 1.48 27.42 32.11
CA LYS A 96 2.70 27.13 31.36
C LYS A 96 2.79 25.63 31.06
N PHE A 97 2.43 25.24 29.84
CA PHE A 97 2.61 23.88 29.34
C PHE A 97 3.36 23.91 28.01
N ASP A 98 4.36 23.04 27.88
CA ASP A 98 5.18 22.93 26.67
C ASP A 98 4.57 21.96 25.67
N LEU A 99 3.90 22.50 24.65
CA LEU A 99 3.25 21.72 23.59
C LEU A 99 4.24 20.91 22.73
N THR A 100 5.52 21.27 22.71
CA THR A 100 6.53 20.55 21.89
C THR A 100 6.74 19.12 22.36
N ARG A 101 6.34 18.81 23.60
CA ARG A 101 6.39 17.47 24.20
C ARG A 101 5.21 16.59 23.83
N VAL A 102 4.21 17.14 23.15
CA VAL A 102 2.99 16.44 22.73
C VAL A 102 3.01 16.27 21.23
N PHE A 103 3.14 15.03 20.78
CA PHE A 103 3.17 14.71 19.36
C PHE A 103 2.54 13.34 19.09
N VAL A 104 2.14 13.17 17.84
CA VAL A 104 1.68 11.92 17.24
C VAL A 104 2.83 11.38 16.40
N THR A 105 3.12 10.08 16.49
CA THR A 105 4.16 9.45 15.66
C THR A 105 3.89 9.71 14.18
N ARG A 106 4.89 10.23 13.48
CA ARG A 106 4.87 10.43 12.03
C ARG A 106 5.59 9.28 11.32
N TYR A 107 5.03 8.81 10.23
CA TYR A 107 5.66 7.81 9.37
C TYR A 107 6.15 8.47 8.08
N PRO A 108 7.35 8.13 7.57
CA PRO A 108 7.77 8.58 6.25
C PRO A 108 6.76 8.11 5.19
N CYS A 109 6.33 9.03 4.34
CA CYS A 109 5.44 8.72 3.24
C CYS A 109 5.80 9.55 2.02
N ARG A 110 5.58 8.98 0.83
CA ARG A 110 5.82 9.65 -0.46
C ARG A 110 4.76 9.20 -1.46
N GLU A 111 4.44 10.08 -2.40
CA GLU A 111 3.65 9.71 -3.57
C GLU A 111 4.59 9.41 -4.74
N VAL A 112 4.56 8.17 -5.24
CA VAL A 112 5.40 7.70 -6.35
C VAL A 112 4.52 6.97 -7.35
N GLN A 113 4.65 7.32 -8.63
CA GLN A 113 3.83 6.79 -9.73
C GLN A 113 2.32 6.84 -9.46
N GLY A 114 1.84 7.87 -8.74
CA GLY A 114 0.42 8.02 -8.42
C GLY A 114 -0.11 7.10 -7.32
N ASN A 115 0.77 6.50 -6.51
CA ASN A 115 0.43 5.77 -5.29
C ASN A 115 1.08 6.41 -4.07
N VAL A 116 0.34 6.47 -2.96
CA VAL A 116 0.88 6.86 -1.66
C VAL A 116 1.52 5.63 -1.02
N TRP A 117 2.82 5.75 -0.74
CA TRP A 117 3.61 4.75 -0.03
C TRP A 117 3.89 5.24 1.39
N VAL A 118 3.83 4.33 2.34
CA VAL A 118 4.18 4.58 3.75
C VAL A 118 5.25 3.60 4.18
N PHE A 119 6.33 4.12 4.76
CA PHE A 119 7.39 3.32 5.35
C PHE A 119 6.99 2.93 6.77
N LEU A 120 7.00 1.63 7.07
CA LEU A 120 6.73 1.13 8.41
C LEU A 120 8.05 0.69 9.05
N PRO A 121 8.65 1.53 9.91
CA PRO A 121 9.94 1.22 10.51
C PRO A 121 9.80 0.14 11.59
N GLU A 122 10.89 -0.58 11.84
CA GLU A 122 11.07 -1.43 13.02
C GLU A 122 11.05 -0.57 14.29
N ASP A 123 11.83 0.52 14.31
CA ASP A 123 11.84 1.53 15.38
C ASP A 123 11.15 2.83 14.93
N GLU A 124 10.01 3.16 15.54
CA GLU A 124 9.26 4.40 15.28
C GLU A 124 10.03 5.68 15.64
N ARG A 125 11.13 5.59 16.39
CA ARG A 125 11.95 6.73 16.81
C ARG A 125 13.20 6.93 15.96
N ARG A 126 13.65 5.89 15.26
CA ARG A 126 14.90 5.93 14.48
C ARG A 126 14.69 5.25 13.14
N PHE A 127 14.70 6.06 12.10
CA PHE A 127 14.59 5.57 10.73
C PHE A 127 15.98 5.33 10.11
N PRO A 128 16.10 4.39 9.17
CA PRO A 128 17.28 4.29 8.32
C PRO A 128 17.53 5.59 7.55
N ASP A 129 18.81 5.97 7.40
CA ASP A 129 19.24 7.10 6.58
C ASP A 129 20.42 6.66 5.69
N PRO A 130 20.25 6.56 4.35
CA PRO A 130 19.02 6.87 3.62
C PRO A 130 17.91 5.82 3.84
N LEU A 131 16.65 6.23 3.65
CA LEU A 131 15.52 5.30 3.57
C LEU A 131 15.66 4.38 2.35
N PRO A 132 15.17 3.13 2.40
CA PRO A 132 15.12 2.23 1.24
C PRO A 132 14.39 2.85 0.04
N GLU A 133 14.71 2.36 -1.16
CA GLU A 133 14.01 2.79 -2.37
C GLU A 133 12.55 2.32 -2.38
N ILE A 134 11.68 3.17 -2.92
CA ILE A 134 10.25 2.82 -3.09
C ILE A 134 10.11 1.94 -4.33
N PRO A 135 9.34 0.83 -4.27
CA PRO A 135 9.09 0.02 -5.45
C PRO A 135 8.44 0.83 -6.57
N VAL A 136 8.99 0.70 -7.79
CA VAL A 136 8.48 1.33 -9.01
C VAL A 136 8.20 0.27 -10.08
N VAL A 137 7.24 0.56 -10.95
CA VAL A 137 7.00 -0.22 -12.16
C VAL A 137 7.89 0.33 -13.27
N PRO A 138 8.85 -0.44 -13.80
CA PRO A 138 9.76 0.04 -14.84
C PRO A 138 9.04 0.28 -16.17
N GLY A 139 9.47 1.28 -16.94
CA GLY A 139 9.01 1.55 -18.30
C GLY A 139 7.65 2.22 -18.41
N VAL A 140 7.07 2.64 -17.29
CA VAL A 140 5.78 3.36 -17.21
C VAL A 140 5.89 4.65 -16.39
N GLU A 141 7.09 5.20 -16.25
CA GLU A 141 7.38 6.37 -15.41
C GLU A 141 6.59 7.61 -15.84
N ALA A 142 6.39 7.79 -17.15
CA ALA A 142 5.61 8.87 -17.73
C ALA A 142 4.11 8.54 -17.91
N CYS A 143 3.65 7.38 -17.45
CA CYS A 143 2.30 6.89 -17.67
C CYS A 143 1.44 7.02 -16.42
N HIS A 144 0.14 7.27 -16.61
CA HIS A 144 -0.86 7.12 -15.56
C HIS A 144 -1.49 5.72 -15.60
N TYR A 145 -1.94 5.22 -14.44
CA TYR A 145 -2.70 3.98 -14.40
C TYR A 145 -3.98 4.10 -15.23
N ARG A 146 -4.11 3.26 -16.25
CA ARG A 146 -5.30 3.21 -17.12
C ARG A 146 -6.50 2.55 -16.43
N LEU A 147 -6.24 1.58 -15.56
CA LEU A 147 -7.23 0.85 -14.78
C LEU A 147 -6.71 0.65 -13.37
N VAL A 148 -7.59 0.81 -12.38
CA VAL A 148 -7.31 0.44 -10.99
C VAL A 148 -8.52 -0.29 -10.46
N GLU A 149 -8.28 -1.49 -9.96
CA GLU A 149 -9.26 -2.31 -9.28
C GLU A 149 -8.86 -2.48 -7.82
N ARG A 150 -9.85 -2.60 -6.94
CA ARG A 150 -9.64 -2.86 -5.51
C ARG A 150 -10.63 -3.91 -5.06
N ALA A 151 -10.11 -4.91 -4.37
CA ALA A 151 -10.91 -5.90 -3.65
C ALA A 151 -10.34 -6.10 -2.24
N LEU A 152 -11.22 -6.31 -1.27
CA LEU A 152 -10.83 -6.75 0.06
C LEU A 152 -10.86 -8.27 0.09
N PHE A 153 -9.70 -8.88 0.36
CA PHE A 153 -9.59 -10.32 0.57
C PHE A 153 -9.56 -10.59 2.07
N PRO A 154 -10.51 -11.33 2.64
CA PRO A 154 -10.53 -11.67 4.06
C PRO A 154 -9.55 -12.83 4.35
N CYS A 155 -8.30 -12.71 3.92
CA CYS A 155 -7.24 -13.68 4.13
C CYS A 155 -5.87 -12.98 4.27
N SER A 156 -4.85 -13.73 4.70
CA SER A 156 -3.47 -13.22 4.70
C SER A 156 -2.99 -12.96 3.26
N ILE A 157 -2.06 -12.02 3.12
CA ILE A 157 -1.46 -11.70 1.82
C ILE A 157 -0.79 -12.94 1.19
N ASP A 158 -0.19 -13.81 2.00
CA ASP A 158 0.45 -15.04 1.52
C ASP A 158 -0.55 -15.96 0.82
N HIS A 159 -1.76 -16.14 1.36
CA HIS A 159 -2.80 -16.92 0.70
C HIS A 159 -3.25 -16.28 -0.63
N ALA A 160 -3.36 -14.95 -0.66
CA ALA A 160 -3.68 -14.25 -1.90
C ALA A 160 -2.58 -14.42 -2.96
N VAL A 161 -1.30 -14.33 -2.56
CA VAL A 161 -0.14 -14.52 -3.44
C VAL A 161 -0.04 -15.97 -3.94
N VAL A 162 -0.18 -16.97 -3.07
CA VAL A 162 -0.17 -18.39 -3.45
C VAL A 162 -1.29 -18.68 -4.45
N GLY A 163 -2.49 -18.12 -4.25
CA GLY A 163 -3.60 -18.24 -5.19
C GLY A 163 -3.26 -17.70 -6.59
N LEU A 164 -2.39 -16.70 -6.71
CA LEU A 164 -1.93 -16.18 -8.01
C LEU A 164 -0.82 -17.04 -8.64
N MET A 165 -0.11 -17.84 -7.86
CA MET A 165 0.98 -18.70 -8.32
C MET A 165 0.51 -20.10 -8.68
N ASP A 166 -0.44 -20.64 -7.93
CA ASP A 166 -0.91 -22.02 -8.08
C ASP A 166 -1.64 -22.21 -9.41
N PRO A 167 -1.12 -23.01 -10.37
CA PRO A 167 -1.84 -23.27 -11.60
C PRO A 167 -2.99 -24.27 -11.42
N ALA A 168 -3.03 -25.02 -10.31
CA ALA A 168 -3.94 -26.16 -10.11
C ALA A 168 -5.40 -25.72 -9.93
N HIS A 169 -5.66 -24.55 -9.36
CA HIS A 169 -7.04 -24.04 -9.23
C HIS A 169 -7.69 -23.65 -10.57
N GLY A 170 -6.90 -23.47 -11.64
CA GLY A 170 -7.35 -23.00 -12.96
C GLY A 170 -8.60 -23.72 -13.52
N PRO A 171 -8.57 -25.05 -13.65
CA PRO A 171 -9.70 -25.85 -14.17
C PRO A 171 -10.94 -25.88 -13.24
N PHE A 172 -10.80 -25.44 -11.99
CA PHE A 172 -11.83 -25.55 -10.96
C PHE A 172 -12.52 -24.23 -10.66
N VAL A 173 -11.75 -23.16 -10.46
CA VAL A 173 -12.24 -21.83 -10.06
C VAL A 173 -12.55 -20.96 -11.28
N HIS A 174 -11.73 -21.03 -12.34
CA HIS A 174 -11.88 -20.18 -13.54
C HIS A 174 -12.69 -20.85 -14.67
N ARG A 175 -13.73 -21.61 -14.29
CA ARG A 175 -14.61 -22.29 -15.24
C ARG A 175 -15.47 -21.27 -15.99
N SER A 176 -15.65 -21.48 -17.29
CA SER A 176 -16.58 -20.71 -18.11
C SER A 176 -17.39 -21.69 -18.94
N TRP A 177 -18.72 -21.58 -18.89
CA TRP A 177 -19.63 -22.52 -19.51
C TRP A 177 -19.44 -22.64 -21.03
N TRP A 178 -18.85 -21.63 -21.67
CA TRP A 178 -18.66 -21.59 -23.12
C TRP A 178 -17.22 -21.70 -23.64
N TRP A 179 -16.19 -21.71 -22.78
CA TRP A 179 -14.80 -21.89 -23.24
C TRP A 179 -13.83 -22.57 -22.25
N ARG A 180 -14.24 -22.90 -21.02
CA ARG A 180 -13.36 -23.55 -20.01
C ARG A 180 -14.13 -24.57 -19.17
N SER A 181 -14.01 -25.84 -19.53
CA SER A 181 -14.57 -26.98 -18.79
C SER A 181 -13.51 -27.67 -17.93
N ARG A 182 -13.94 -28.44 -16.92
CA ARG A 182 -13.07 -29.27 -16.06
C ARG A 182 -12.24 -30.30 -16.84
N ARG A 183 -12.66 -30.65 -18.06
CA ARG A 183 -11.95 -31.62 -18.91
C ARG A 183 -10.72 -31.02 -19.60
N SER A 184 -10.61 -29.68 -19.66
CA SER A 184 -9.47 -28.97 -20.26
C SER A 184 -8.33 -28.77 -19.24
N MET A 185 -7.80 -29.88 -18.72
CA MET A 185 -6.62 -29.86 -17.85
C MET A 185 -5.37 -30.09 -18.67
N HIS A 186 -4.39 -29.21 -18.53
CA HIS A 186 -3.10 -29.30 -19.21
C HIS A 186 -2.00 -29.17 -18.17
N GLN A 187 -0.94 -29.96 -18.34
CA GLN A 187 0.26 -29.81 -17.55
C GLN A 187 0.82 -28.39 -17.74
N LYS A 188 1.13 -27.73 -16.63
CA LYS A 188 1.76 -26.41 -16.62
C LYS A 188 3.01 -26.50 -15.76
N SER A 189 4.13 -26.08 -16.34
CA SER A 189 5.38 -25.87 -15.62
C SER A 189 5.76 -24.39 -15.74
N LYS A 190 6.31 -23.83 -14.66
CA LYS A 190 6.79 -22.46 -14.59
C LYS A 190 8.17 -22.47 -13.93
N ALA A 191 9.11 -21.75 -14.52
CA ALA A 191 10.42 -21.54 -13.92
C ALA A 191 10.37 -20.33 -12.99
N PHE A 192 11.07 -20.42 -11.86
CA PHE A 192 11.19 -19.36 -10.87
C PHE A 192 12.65 -19.06 -10.60
N ALA A 193 12.96 -17.78 -10.36
CA ALA A 193 14.29 -17.31 -9.97
C ALA A 193 14.18 -16.37 -8.76
N PRO A 194 15.19 -16.29 -7.88
CA PRO A 194 15.22 -15.30 -6.81
C PRO A 194 15.18 -13.86 -7.35
N SER A 195 14.56 -12.94 -6.60
CA SER A 195 14.63 -11.49 -6.84
C SER A 195 14.79 -10.74 -5.52
N HIS A 196 15.00 -9.42 -5.59
CA HIS A 196 15.12 -8.57 -4.40
C HIS A 196 13.88 -8.75 -3.50
N LEU A 197 14.10 -9.17 -2.25
CA LEU A 197 13.04 -9.45 -1.27
C LEU A 197 11.89 -10.33 -1.80
N GLY A 198 12.18 -11.28 -2.70
CA GLY A 198 11.15 -12.15 -3.26
C GLY A 198 11.63 -13.06 -4.38
N PHE A 199 10.75 -13.31 -5.37
CA PHE A 199 11.03 -14.18 -6.52
C PHE A 199 10.32 -13.71 -7.79
N THR A 200 10.82 -14.17 -8.93
CA THR A 200 10.26 -13.91 -10.25
C THR A 200 9.83 -15.20 -10.92
N MET A 201 8.59 -15.26 -11.40
CA MET A 201 8.17 -16.22 -12.40
C MET A 201 8.78 -15.78 -13.74
N VAL A 202 9.84 -16.49 -14.15
CA VAL A 202 10.70 -16.13 -15.29
C VAL A 202 9.86 -16.03 -16.56
N ARG A 203 10.31 -15.15 -17.45
CA ARG A 203 9.64 -14.87 -18.72
C ARG A 203 9.22 -16.15 -19.46
N HIS A 204 7.94 -16.24 -19.79
CA HIS A 204 7.36 -17.42 -20.40
C HIS A 204 6.18 -17.06 -21.31
N LYS A 205 5.81 -17.98 -22.21
CA LYS A 205 4.63 -17.81 -23.07
C LYS A 205 3.35 -17.93 -22.22
N PRO A 206 2.41 -16.96 -22.28
CA PRO A 206 1.14 -17.06 -21.59
C PRO A 206 0.32 -18.23 -22.15
N SER A 207 -0.68 -18.69 -21.39
CA SER A 207 -1.50 -19.81 -21.85
C SER A 207 -2.21 -19.44 -23.17
N SER A 208 -2.06 -20.30 -24.18
CA SER A 208 -2.59 -20.16 -25.55
C SER A 208 -4.11 -19.98 -25.67
N ASN A 209 -4.84 -20.12 -24.56
CA ASN A 209 -6.30 -20.09 -24.49
C ASN A 209 -6.93 -18.69 -24.36
N SER A 210 -6.13 -17.62 -24.33
CA SER A 210 -6.66 -16.24 -24.35
C SER A 210 -6.75 -15.74 -25.79
N LYS A 211 -7.98 -15.62 -26.31
CA LYS A 211 -8.24 -14.99 -27.62
C LYS A 211 -7.76 -13.52 -27.66
N ALA A 212 -7.66 -12.86 -26.50
CA ALA A 212 -7.19 -11.49 -26.40
C ALA A 212 -5.71 -11.34 -26.83
N TYR A 213 -4.84 -12.31 -26.52
CA TYR A 213 -3.44 -12.26 -26.95
C TYR A 213 -3.27 -12.53 -28.44
N LYS A 214 -4.18 -13.30 -29.07
CA LYS A 214 -4.18 -13.49 -30.53
C LYS A 214 -4.51 -12.21 -31.30
N LEU A 215 -5.21 -11.26 -30.67
CA LEU A 215 -5.57 -9.99 -31.27
C LEU A 215 -4.41 -8.97 -31.29
N LEU A 216 -3.39 -9.16 -30.43
CA LEU A 216 -2.27 -8.23 -30.29
C LEU A 216 -1.15 -8.46 -31.32
N GLY A 217 -1.13 -9.59 -32.03
CA GLY A 217 -0.03 -9.98 -32.93
C GLY A 217 1.27 -10.29 -32.18
N GLY A 218 2.19 -11.03 -32.82
CA GLY A 218 3.53 -11.30 -32.27
C GLY A 218 3.63 -12.43 -31.23
N GLU A 219 4.85 -12.73 -30.80
CA GLU A 219 5.13 -13.61 -29.67
C GLU A 219 4.87 -12.86 -28.36
N VAL A 220 3.76 -13.21 -27.68
CA VAL A 220 3.49 -12.67 -26.35
C VAL A 220 4.32 -13.41 -25.31
N SER A 221 4.99 -12.66 -24.44
CA SER A 221 5.66 -13.19 -23.25
C SER A 221 5.23 -12.43 -22.00
N THR A 222 5.20 -13.13 -20.87
CA THR A 222 4.84 -12.57 -19.56
C THR A 222 5.92 -12.94 -18.54
N GLU A 223 6.23 -12.00 -17.66
CA GLU A 223 7.07 -12.17 -16.49
C GLU A 223 6.37 -11.55 -15.29
N ILE A 224 6.41 -12.23 -14.13
CA ILE A 224 5.73 -11.78 -12.93
C ILE A 224 6.73 -11.78 -11.79
N ARG A 225 6.97 -10.61 -11.21
CA ARG A 225 7.81 -10.45 -10.02
C ARG A 225 6.95 -10.25 -8.79
N PHE A 226 7.31 -10.93 -7.71
CA PHE A 226 6.74 -10.76 -6.37
C PHE A 226 7.84 -10.26 -5.45
N GLU A 227 7.57 -9.19 -4.71
CA GLU A 227 8.47 -8.62 -3.72
C GLU A 227 7.69 -8.30 -2.45
N LEU A 228 8.30 -8.56 -1.29
CA LEU A 228 7.75 -8.16 -0.01
C LEU A 228 7.55 -6.63 0.06
N PRO A 229 6.58 -6.16 0.86
CA PRO A 229 5.62 -6.97 1.62
C PRO A 229 4.39 -7.36 0.80
N SER A 230 4.11 -6.69 -0.33
CA SER A 230 2.86 -6.91 -1.09
C SER A 230 2.92 -6.40 -2.54
N THR A 231 4.10 -6.34 -3.14
CA THR A 231 4.27 -5.85 -4.51
C THR A 231 4.27 -7.00 -5.50
N ARG A 232 3.39 -6.93 -6.52
CA ARG A 232 3.39 -7.84 -7.67
C ARG A 232 3.39 -7.04 -8.96
N ILE A 233 4.43 -7.21 -9.77
CA ILE A 233 4.57 -6.53 -11.07
C ILE A 233 4.52 -7.59 -12.16
N GLU A 234 3.56 -7.45 -13.08
CA GLU A 234 3.44 -8.31 -14.25
C GLU A 234 3.76 -7.51 -15.52
N SER A 235 4.80 -7.93 -16.22
CA SER A 235 5.25 -7.33 -17.48
C SER A 235 4.86 -8.23 -18.63
N ILE A 236 4.02 -7.73 -19.53
CA ILE A 236 3.59 -8.42 -20.74
C ILE A 236 4.19 -7.69 -21.93
N VAL A 237 4.92 -8.42 -22.78
CA VAL A 237 5.48 -7.91 -24.03
C VAL A 237 4.81 -8.64 -25.19
N ALA A 238 4.32 -7.90 -26.18
CA ALA A 238 3.79 -8.42 -27.43
C ALA A 238 4.58 -7.78 -28.59
N GLY A 239 5.20 -8.61 -29.44
CA GLY A 239 6.04 -8.19 -30.55
C GLY A 239 6.33 -9.34 -31.51
#